data_AF-A0A653LZ27-F1
#
_entry.id   AF-A0A653LZ27-F1
#
_cell.length_a   1.000
_cell.length_b   1.000
_cell.length_c   1.000
_cell.angle_alpha   90.00
_cell.angle_beta   90.00
_cell.angle_gamma   90.00
#
_symmetry.space_group_name_H-M   'P 1'
#
loop_
_entity.id
_entity.type
_entity.pdbx_description
1 polymer ?
#
loop_
_entity_poly.entity_id
_entity_poly.type
_entity_poly.pdbx_seq_one_letter_code
_entity_poly.pdbx_strand_id
1 'polypeptide(L)' 'MKAKFLNIQGAEVLTKENQKNIFGGVSGDYDLSKCGCSCSGSVTGPFYCHKLIACPQVYTCQDEI' A
#
# COMPACT_ATOMS: atom_id res chain seq x y z
N MET A 1 -4.15 -29.62 -2.74
CA MET A 1 -4.38 -28.35 -2.01
C MET A 1 -4.46 -27.09 -2.88
N LYS A 2 -3.81 -27.02 -4.07
CA LYS A 2 -3.88 -25.84 -4.96
C LYS A 2 -5.29 -25.47 -5.48
N ALA A 3 -6.16 -26.45 -5.72
CA ALA A 3 -7.44 -26.23 -6.40
C ALA A 3 -8.48 -25.42 -5.62
N LYS A 4 -8.38 -25.33 -4.28
CA LYS A 4 -9.40 -24.66 -3.46
C LYS A 4 -9.31 -23.13 -3.48
N PHE A 5 -8.11 -22.56 -3.67
CA PHE A 5 -7.92 -21.11 -3.76
C PHE A 5 -8.41 -20.52 -5.08
N LEU A 6 -8.37 -21.32 -6.15
CA LEU A 6 -8.78 -20.91 -7.50
C LEU A 6 -10.30 -20.71 -7.66
N ASN A 7 -11.09 -21.09 -6.66
CA ASN A 7 -12.56 -21.07 -6.73
C ASN A 7 -13.21 -19.93 -5.93
N ILE A 8 -12.40 -18.99 -5.41
CA ILE A 8 -12.91 -17.78 -4.75
C ILE A 8 -13.24 -16.77 -5.85
N GLN A 9 -14.52 -16.39 -5.95
CA GLN A 9 -14.94 -15.36 -6.91
C GLN A 9 -14.23 -14.04 -6.60
N GLY A 10 -13.58 -13.45 -7.61
CA GLY A 10 -12.83 -12.20 -7.47
C GLY A 10 -11.40 -12.35 -6.93
N ALA A 11 -10.93 -13.57 -6.63
CA ALA A 11 -9.53 -13.79 -6.25
C ALA A 11 -8.64 -14.01 -7.49
N GLU A 12 -7.57 -13.23 -7.60
CA GLU A 12 -6.53 -13.44 -8.61
C GLU A 12 -5.32 -14.15 -7.99
N VAL A 13 -4.91 -15.27 -8.59
CA VAL A 13 -3.67 -15.95 -8.19
C VAL A 13 -2.50 -15.28 -8.90
N LEU A 14 -1.71 -14.54 -8.12
CA LEU A 14 -0.53 -13.85 -8.65
C LEU A 14 0.55 -14.84 -9.05
N THR A 15 1.19 -14.57 -10.19
CA THR A 15 2.42 -15.24 -10.60
C THR A 15 3.57 -14.84 -9.66
N LYS A 16 4.63 -15.65 -9.65
CA LYS A 16 5.86 -15.33 -8.89
C LYS A 16 6.46 -13.99 -9.30
N GLU A 17 6.35 -13.61 -10.57
CA GLU A 17 6.82 -12.31 -11.08
C GLU A 17 5.95 -11.17 -10.57
N ASN A 18 4.62 -11.31 -10.63
CA ASN A 18 3.70 -10.28 -10.14
C ASN A 18 3.80 -10.09 -8.62
N GLN A 19 4.04 -11.17 -7.87
CA GLN A 19 4.20 -11.10 -6.42
C GLN A 19 5.42 -10.26 -5.99
N LYS A 20 6.51 -10.25 -6.77
CA LYS A 20 7.72 -9.43 -6.47
C LYS A 20 7.45 -7.93 -6.57
N ASN A 21 6.44 -7.53 -7.33
CA ASN A 21 6.06 -6.14 -7.52
C ASN A 21 5.09 -5.65 -6.43
N ILE A 22 4.70 -6.51 -5.48
CA ILE A 22 3.92 -6.08 -4.32
C ILE A 22 4.86 -5.43 -3.29
N PHE A 23 4.70 -4.12 -3.15
CA PHE A 23 5.38 -3.34 -2.12
C PHE A 23 4.55 -3.37 -0.83
N GLY A 24 5.16 -3.77 0.29
CA GLY A 24 4.42 -3.88 1.56
C GLY A 24 5.16 -4.59 2.71
N GLY A 25 6.31 -5.21 2.45
CA GLY A 25 7.14 -5.81 3.50
C GLY A 25 7.70 -4.76 4.48
N VAL A 26 7.80 -5.15 5.76
CA VAL A 26 8.30 -4.30 6.87
C VAL A 26 9.82 -4.42 7.07
N SER A 27 10.52 -5.13 6.18
CA SER A 27 11.95 -5.46 6.34
C SER A 27 12.74 -5.12 5.08
N GLY A 28 13.91 -4.51 5.26
CA GLY A 28 14.83 -4.12 4.19
C GLY A 28 15.17 -2.62 4.24
N ASP A 29 15.93 -2.14 3.25
CA ASP A 29 16.13 -0.71 3.05
C ASP A 29 14.82 -0.04 2.66
N TYR A 30 14.39 0.93 3.46
CA TYR A 30 13.14 1.64 3.25
C TYR A 30 13.34 2.73 2.19
N ASP A 31 12.66 2.58 1.06
CA ASP A 31 12.59 3.63 0.04
C ASP A 31 11.48 4.63 0.39
N LEU A 32 11.83 5.67 1.15
CA LEU A 32 10.89 6.71 1.58
C LEU A 32 10.25 7.49 0.41
N SER A 33 10.82 7.43 -0.79
CA SER A 33 10.24 8.04 -2.00
C SER A 33 8.91 7.39 -2.39
N LYS A 34 8.60 6.20 -1.87
CA LYS A 34 7.32 5.49 -2.08
C LYS A 34 6.25 5.88 -1.06
N CYS A 35 6.60 6.70 -0.08
CA CYS A 35 5.67 7.18 0.93
C CYS A 35 5.11 8.54 0.52
N GLY A 36 3.87 8.82 0.91
CA GLY A 36 3.23 10.10 0.67
C GLY A 36 2.25 10.47 1.77
N CYS A 37 1.66 11.66 1.64
CA CYS A 37 0.53 12.10 2.44
C CYS A 37 -0.66 12.31 1.52
N SER A 38 -1.83 11.80 1.92
CA SER A 38 -3.09 12.18 1.28
C SER A 38 -3.43 13.62 1.62
N CYS A 39 -4.35 14.22 0.85
CA CYS A 39 -4.91 15.52 1.17
C CYS A 39 -5.67 15.54 2.52
N SER A 40 -6.07 14.38 3.05
CA SER A 40 -6.68 14.24 4.37
C SER A 40 -5.67 14.07 5.51
N GLY A 41 -4.36 14.18 5.25
CA GLY A 41 -3.32 14.00 6.25
C GLY A 41 -3.03 12.53 6.62
N SER A 42 -3.51 11.57 5.82
CA SER A 42 -3.23 10.14 6.02
C SER A 42 -1.93 9.74 5.31
N VAL A 43 -1.09 8.94 5.97
CA VAL A 43 0.11 8.37 5.33
C VAL A 43 -0.32 7.37 4.26
N THR A 44 0.25 7.50 3.05
CA THR A 44 0.04 6.59 1.92
C THR A 44 1.35 5.88 1.55
N GLY A 45 1.23 4.70 0.95
CA GLY A 45 2.37 3.88 0.53
C GLY A 45 2.50 2.56 1.30
N PRO A 46 3.66 1.89 1.22
CA PRO A 46 3.91 0.63 1.92
C PRO A 46 3.81 0.75 3.45
N PHE A 47 3.61 -0.38 4.15
CA PHE A 47 3.38 -0.39 5.60
C PHE A 47 4.46 0.33 6.43
N TYR A 48 5.73 0.31 5.98
CA TYR A 48 6.81 1.01 6.67
C TYR A 48 6.60 2.54 6.69
N CYS A 49 5.86 3.11 5.75
CA CYS A 49 5.56 4.53 5.71
C CYS A 49 4.79 4.96 6.96
N HIS A 50 3.84 4.14 7.45
CA HIS A 50 3.09 4.43 8.68
C HIS A 50 3.95 4.44 9.94
N LYS A 51 5.14 3.82 9.90
CA LYS A 51 6.08 3.81 11.03
C LYS A 51 7.15 4.91 10.95
N LEU A 52 7.52 5.29 9.74
CA LEU A 52 8.69 6.13 9.47
C LEU A 52 8.35 7.55 9.02
N ILE A 53 7.11 7.79 8.56
CA ILE A 53 6.65 9.10 8.09
C ILE A 53 5.46 9.55 8.94
N ALA A 54 5.49 10.82 9.35
CA ALA A 54 4.35 11.50 9.96
C ALA A 54 3.77 12.50 8.95
N CYS A 55 2.46 12.42 8.71
CA CYS A 55 1.73 13.41 7.93
C CYS A 55 1.06 14.44 8.86
N PRO A 56 1.13 15.73 8.54
CA PRO A 56 0.44 16.74 9.33
C PRO A 56 -1.07 16.53 9.23
N GLN A 57 -1.78 16.76 10.34
CA GLN A 57 -3.22 16.52 10.48
C GLN A 57 -4.05 17.65 9.86
N VAL A 58 -3.74 18.01 8.61
CA VAL A 58 -4.40 19.10 7.88
C VAL A 58 -5.22 18.47 6.76
N TYR A 59 -6.48 18.87 6.67
CA TYR A 59 -7.34 18.48 5.56
C TYR A 59 -7.26 19.55 4.47
N THR A 60 -6.65 19.21 3.34
CA THR A 60 -6.44 20.06 2.17
C THR A 60 -7.15 19.52 0.93
N CYS A 61 -8.00 18.50 1.07
CA CYS A 61 -8.82 18.06 -0.04
C CYS A 61 -9.76 19.21 -0.41
N GLN A 62 -9.69 19.66 -1.66
CA GLN A 62 -10.68 20.57 -2.21
C GLN A 62 -11.90 19.71 -2.46
N ASP A 63 -12.88 19.77 -1.57
CA ASP A 63 -14.19 19.19 -1.84
C ASP A 63 -14.73 19.89 -3.09
N GLU A 64 -14.76 19.18 -4.23
CA GLU A 64 -15.40 19.68 -5.44
C GLU A 64 -16.88 19.93 -5.10
N ILE A 65 -17.28 21.21 -5.11
CA ILE A 65 -18.66 21.70 -4.94
C ILE A 65 -19.41 21.51 -6.26
#